data_AF-A0ABD1H0B1-F1
#
_entry.id   AF-A0ABD1H0B1-F1
#
_cell.length_a   1.000
_cell.length_b   1.000
_cell.length_c   1.000
_cell.angle_alpha   90.00
_cell.angle_beta   90.00
_cell.angle_gamma   90.00
#
_symmetry.space_group_name_H-M   'P 1'
#
loop_
_entity.id
_entity.type
_entity.pdbx_description
1 polymer ?
#
loop_
_entity_poly.entity_id
_entity_poly.type
_entity_poly.pdbx_seq_one_letter_code
_entity_poly.pdbx_strand_id
1 'polypeptide(L)'
;MEVETEAEAPPPELAAVLEHATLMAKQLPSAADSSQLLQIHAALHAAHHRLSLFLSHHPPPQPENSVSSAVGGEPMQMEDDEEEQNSRAAVEKVAWRMRECFIQNKRPKRHLSPSAEQRRSFEDEADAAPEEFDPLRTKLRALELIQQFHA
;
A
#
# COMPACT_ATOMS: atom_id res chain seq x y z
N MET A 1 28.30 -30.06 -11.97
CA MET A 1 26.86 -29.94 -12.27
C MET A 1 26.55 -28.46 -12.19
N GLU A 2 26.44 -27.85 -13.36
CA GLU A 2 26.07 -26.44 -13.52
C GLU A 2 24.58 -26.34 -13.15
N VAL A 3 24.26 -25.55 -12.14
CA VAL A 3 22.87 -25.24 -11.80
C VAL A 3 22.48 -24.11 -12.73
N GLU A 4 21.95 -24.48 -13.89
CA GLU A 4 21.27 -23.56 -14.77
C GLU A 4 20.12 -22.95 -13.96
N THR A 5 20.29 -21.70 -13.57
CA THR A 5 19.22 -20.87 -13.06
C THR A 5 18.27 -20.66 -14.24
N GLU A 6 17.27 -21.53 -14.36
CA GLU A 6 16.16 -21.36 -15.28
C GLU A 6 15.44 -20.08 -14.87
N ALA A 7 15.87 -18.97 -15.48
CA ALA A 7 15.22 -17.69 -15.36
C ALA A 7 13.88 -17.81 -16.07
N GLU A 8 12.85 -18.20 -15.31
CA GLU A 8 11.47 -18.20 -15.76
C GLU A 8 11.18 -16.82 -16.38
N ALA A 9 11.02 -16.81 -17.70
CA ALA A 9 10.86 -15.58 -18.44
C ALA A 9 9.62 -14.85 -17.91
N PRO A 10 9.70 -13.53 -17.63
CA PRO A 10 8.53 -12.80 -17.18
C PRO A 10 7.43 -12.96 -18.23
N PRO A 11 6.15 -13.05 -17.82
CA PRO A 11 5.05 -13.24 -18.74
C PRO A 11 5.15 -12.20 -19.87
N PRO A 12 5.03 -12.59 -21.16
CA PRO A 12 5.34 -11.73 -22.30
C PRO A 12 4.53 -10.42 -22.29
N GLU A 13 3.35 -10.45 -21.67
CA GLU A 13 2.52 -9.25 -21.44
C GLU A 13 3.16 -8.23 -20.49
N LEU A 14 3.82 -8.68 -19.41
CA LEU A 14 4.48 -7.80 -18.45
C LEU A 14 5.67 -7.09 -19.11
N ALA A 15 6.49 -7.85 -19.85
CA ALA A 15 7.61 -7.30 -20.59
C ALA A 15 7.16 -6.23 -21.60
N ALA A 16 6.11 -6.52 -22.39
CA ALA A 16 5.56 -5.57 -23.37
C ALA A 16 5.02 -4.28 -22.72
N VAL A 17 4.31 -4.41 -21.59
CA VAL A 17 3.77 -3.24 -20.86
C VAL A 17 4.89 -2.40 -20.26
N LEU A 18 5.94 -3.02 -19.72
CA LEU A 18 7.11 -2.32 -19.17
C LEU A 18 7.90 -1.59 -20.26
N GLU A 19 8.10 -2.23 -21.41
CA GLU A 19 8.76 -1.60 -22.55
C GLU A 19 7.96 -0.39 -23.05
N HIS A 20 6.64 -0.54 -23.22
CA HIS A 20 5.77 0.56 -23.62
C HIS A 20 5.82 1.71 -22.61
N ALA A 21 5.70 1.43 -21.31
CA ALA A 21 5.80 2.44 -20.26
C ALA A 21 7.16 3.14 -20.26
N THR A 22 8.24 2.42 -20.55
CA THR A 22 9.59 2.97 -20.67
C THR A 22 9.71 3.92 -21.87
N LEU A 23 9.13 3.54 -23.02
CA LEU A 23 9.08 4.41 -24.20
C LEU A 23 8.27 5.68 -23.96
N MET A 24 7.14 5.58 -23.24
CA MET A 24 6.34 6.74 -22.85
C MET A 24 7.08 7.62 -21.84
N ALA A 25 7.77 7.03 -20.85
CA ALA A 25 8.54 7.77 -19.86
C ALA A 25 9.68 8.59 -20.48
N LYS A 26 10.31 8.09 -21.55
CA LYS A 26 11.34 8.83 -22.31
C LYS A 26 10.80 10.12 -22.95
N GLN A 27 9.49 10.23 -23.14
CA GLN A 27 8.86 11.42 -23.71
C GLN A 27 8.59 12.51 -22.65
N LEU A 28 8.74 12.22 -21.34
CA LEU A 28 8.52 13.19 -20.25
C LEU A 28 9.26 14.53 -20.44
N PRO A 29 10.55 14.57 -20.85
CA PRO A 29 11.26 15.84 -21.05
C PRO A 29 10.73 16.67 -22.22
N SER A 30 10.02 16.04 -23.16
CA SER A 30 9.48 16.66 -24.37
C SER A 30 7.96 16.87 -24.33
N ALA A 31 7.28 16.38 -23.28
CA ALA A 31 5.83 16.42 -23.16
C ALA A 31 5.39 17.83 -22.74
N ALA A 32 4.98 18.65 -23.70
CA ALA A 32 4.41 19.98 -23.46
C ALA A 32 2.87 19.94 -23.32
N ASP A 33 2.22 18.91 -23.88
CA ASP A 33 0.76 18.81 -23.94
C ASP A 33 0.20 17.99 -22.78
N SER A 34 -0.93 18.45 -22.20
CA SER A 34 -1.60 17.78 -21.09
C SER A 34 -2.12 16.39 -21.44
N SER A 35 -2.52 16.17 -22.69
CA SER A 35 -2.96 14.85 -23.19
C SER A 35 -1.81 13.83 -23.22
N GLN A 36 -0.61 14.28 -23.61
CA GLN A 36 0.58 13.44 -23.62
C GLN A 36 0.98 13.05 -22.19
N LEU A 37 0.94 13.99 -21.25
CA LEU A 37 1.20 13.70 -19.83
C LEU A 37 0.20 12.69 -19.25
N LEU A 38 -1.09 12.80 -19.58
CA LEU A 38 -2.10 11.82 -19.18
C LEU A 38 -1.83 10.43 -19.75
N GLN A 39 -1.41 10.35 -21.01
CA GLN A 39 -1.07 9.08 -21.66
C GLN A 39 0.18 8.43 -21.03
N ILE A 40 1.20 9.24 -20.72
CA ILE A 40 2.40 8.78 -20.01
C ILE A 40 2.02 8.25 -18.63
N HIS A 41 1.20 9.00 -17.88
CA HIS A 41 0.73 8.58 -16.56
C HIS A 41 -0.06 7.27 -16.63
N ALA A 42 -0.98 7.14 -17.59
CA ALA A 42 -1.76 5.91 -17.78
C ALA A 42 -0.87 4.70 -18.09
N ALA A 43 0.14 4.86 -18.95
CA ALA A 43 1.08 3.80 -19.28
C ALA A 43 1.92 3.36 -18.06
N LEU A 44 2.45 4.32 -17.29
CA LEU A 44 3.20 4.03 -16.06
C LEU A 44 2.33 3.35 -15.00
N HIS A 45 1.10 3.81 -14.82
CA HIS A 45 0.16 3.23 -13.87
C HIS A 45 -0.24 1.80 -14.27
N ALA A 46 -0.45 1.54 -15.56
CA ALA A 46 -0.72 0.19 -16.07
C ALA A 46 0.46 -0.76 -15.81
N ALA A 47 1.70 -0.30 -16.02
CA ALA A 47 2.90 -1.07 -15.70
C ALA A 47 3.01 -1.38 -14.21
N HIS A 48 2.76 -0.39 -13.34
CA HIS A 48 2.75 -0.60 -11.89
C HIS A 48 1.72 -1.65 -11.48
N HIS A 49 0.47 -1.53 -11.94
CA HIS A 49 -0.58 -2.49 -11.63
C HIS A 49 -0.20 -3.92 -12.07
N ARG A 50 0.36 -4.07 -13.28
CA ARG A 50 0.80 -5.38 -13.80
C ARG A 50 1.96 -5.96 -12.98
N LEU A 51 2.91 -5.12 -12.55
CA LEU A 51 3.98 -5.55 -11.64
C LEU A 51 3.43 -5.99 -10.28
N SER A 52 2.51 -5.23 -9.69
CA SER A 52 1.88 -5.61 -8.42
C SER A 52 1.16 -6.96 -8.52
N LEU A 53 0.42 -7.19 -9.61
CA LEU A 53 -0.22 -8.48 -9.86
C LEU A 53 0.81 -9.60 -10.01
N PHE A 54 1.87 -9.39 -10.80
CA PHE A 54 2.92 -10.39 -10.98
C PHE A 54 3.57 -10.79 -9.66
N LEU A 55 3.93 -9.81 -8.83
CA LEU A 55 4.55 -10.06 -7.53
C LEU A 55 3.59 -10.73 -6.53
N SER A 56 2.29 -10.44 -6.60
CA SER A 56 1.30 -11.09 -5.74
C SER A 56 1.08 -12.58 -6.04
N HIS A 57 1.42 -13.04 -7.25
CA HIS A 57 1.32 -14.46 -7.62
C HIS A 57 2.53 -15.30 -7.17
N HIS A 58 3.63 -14.67 -6.75
CA HIS A 58 4.78 -15.39 -6.22
C HIS A 58 4.72 -15.40 -4.68
N PRO A 59 4.40 -16.54 -4.03
CA PRO A 59 4.50 -16.63 -2.58
C PRO A 59 5.95 -16.37 -2.15
N PRO A 60 6.20 -15.73 -0.99
CA PRO A 60 7.56 -15.55 -0.49
C PRO A 60 8.22 -16.93 -0.35
N PRO A 61 9.50 -17.09 -0.73
CA PRO A 61 10.20 -18.37 -0.56
C PRO A 61 10.14 -18.77 0.92
N GLN A 62 9.64 -19.98 1.18
CA GLN A 62 9.68 -20.53 2.53
C GLN A 62 11.14 -20.62 2.97
N PRO A 63 11.49 -20.18 4.19
CA PRO A 63 12.87 -20.28 4.66
C PRO A 63 13.28 -21.75 4.79
N GLU A 64 14.29 -22.16 4.03
CA GLU A 64 14.77 -23.54 3.87
C GLU A 64 15.67 -23.97 5.04
N ASN A 65 15.26 -23.62 6.24
CA ASN A 65 16.07 -23.72 7.45
C ASN A 65 15.25 -24.34 8.58
N SER A 66 14.95 -25.64 8.51
CA SER A 66 14.79 -26.49 9.70
C SER A 66 14.89 -27.96 9.31
N VAL A 67 15.93 -28.60 9.84
CA VAL A 67 16.32 -29.98 9.61
C VAL A 67 15.52 -30.95 10.50
N SER A 68 15.19 -32.13 9.94
CA SER A 68 14.88 -33.42 10.57
C SER A 68 13.66 -33.57 11.49
N SER A 69 12.65 -34.36 11.07
CA SER A 69 12.48 -35.79 11.49
C SER A 69 11.03 -36.27 11.27
N ALA A 70 10.89 -37.58 11.12
CA ALA A 70 9.67 -38.40 11.12
C ALA A 70 9.01 -38.70 9.76
N VAL A 71 9.34 -39.91 9.29
CA VAL A 71 8.49 -40.80 8.51
C VAL A 71 7.07 -40.86 9.08
N GLY A 72 6.06 -40.96 8.22
CA GLY A 72 4.68 -41.25 8.61
C GLY A 72 3.70 -40.30 7.94
N GLY A 73 3.14 -40.74 6.81
CA GLY A 73 2.06 -40.03 6.17
C GLY A 73 0.77 -40.10 6.97
N GLU A 74 0.01 -39.02 6.93
CA GLU A 74 -1.46 -39.00 6.97
C GLU A 74 -1.91 -37.60 6.55
N PRO A 75 -2.89 -37.47 5.63
CA PRO A 75 -3.43 -36.16 5.25
C PRO A 75 -4.19 -35.57 6.44
N MET A 76 -3.84 -34.35 6.83
CA MET A 76 -4.49 -33.61 7.92
C MET A 76 -6.01 -33.58 7.69
N GLN A 77 -6.71 -34.33 8.54
CA GLN A 77 -8.15 -34.34 8.70
C GLN A 77 -8.60 -32.93 9.10
N MET A 78 -9.52 -32.35 8.32
CA MET A 78 -10.22 -31.13 8.66
C MET A 78 -11.17 -31.41 9.83
N GLU A 79 -10.71 -31.07 11.02
CA GLU A 79 -11.49 -30.95 12.26
C GLU A 79 -10.71 -29.85 13.00
N ASP A 80 -11.18 -28.61 13.09
CA ASP A 80 -12.24 -28.23 14.01
C ASP A 80 -12.57 -26.73 13.81
N ASP A 81 -13.86 -26.39 13.76
CA ASP A 81 -14.42 -25.04 13.56
C ASP A 81 -14.33 -24.18 14.87
N GLU A 82 -13.34 -24.45 15.73
CA GLU A 82 -13.19 -23.83 17.05
C GLU A 82 -11.98 -22.88 17.15
N GLU A 83 -11.05 -22.91 16.18
CA GLU A 83 -9.79 -22.14 16.25
C GLU A 83 -9.93 -20.69 15.72
N GLU A 84 -10.93 -20.41 14.88
CA GLU A 84 -11.14 -19.07 14.29
C GLU A 84 -11.57 -18.04 15.34
N GLN A 85 -12.38 -18.44 16.33
CA GLN A 85 -12.83 -17.55 17.42
C GLN A 85 -11.67 -17.14 18.34
N ASN A 86 -10.72 -18.06 18.58
CA ASN A 86 -9.54 -17.78 19.39
C ASN A 86 -8.60 -16.79 18.69
N SER A 87 -8.44 -16.92 17.36
CA SER A 87 -7.63 -15.98 16.57
C SER A 87 -8.21 -14.56 16.60
N ARG A 88 -9.53 -14.42 16.48
CA ARG A 88 -10.23 -13.12 16.52
C ARG A 88 -10.15 -12.48 17.91
N ALA A 89 -10.33 -13.28 18.97
CA ALA A 89 -10.17 -12.81 20.35
C ALA A 89 -8.72 -12.38 20.64
N ALA A 90 -7.73 -13.06 20.05
CA ALA A 90 -6.32 -12.67 20.18
C ALA A 90 -6.03 -11.32 19.49
N VAL A 91 -6.55 -11.12 18.28
CA VAL A 91 -6.42 -9.84 17.55
C VAL A 91 -7.08 -8.70 18.30
N GLU A 92 -8.30 -8.91 18.82
CA GLU A 92 -9.03 -7.91 19.59
C GLU A 92 -8.29 -7.52 20.87
N LYS A 93 -7.69 -8.50 21.56
CA LYS A 93 -6.88 -8.27 22.76
C LYS A 93 -5.61 -7.46 22.46
N VAL A 94 -4.98 -7.66 21.31
CA VAL A 94 -3.83 -6.85 20.88
C VAL A 94 -4.26 -5.43 20.53
N ALA A 95 -5.37 -5.27 19.78
CA ALA A 95 -5.92 -3.96 19.43
C ALA A 95 -6.28 -3.13 20.67
N TRP A 96 -6.89 -3.76 21.67
CA TRP A 96 -7.20 -3.13 22.97
C TRP A 96 -5.93 -2.66 23.69
N ARG A 97 -4.89 -3.51 23.75
CA ARG A 97 -3.61 -3.15 24.36
C ARG A 97 -2.88 -2.04 23.62
N MET A 98 -3.01 -1.95 22.30
CA MET A 98 -2.45 -0.84 21.51
C MET A 98 -3.18 0.47 21.79
N ARG A 99 -4.50 0.43 22.00
CA ARG A 99 -5.31 1.59 22.41
C ARG A 99 -4.92 2.09 23.81
N GLU A 100 -4.58 1.17 24.72
CA GLU A 100 -4.12 1.50 26.08
C GLU A 100 -2.62 1.87 26.15
N CYS A 101 -1.85 1.70 25.07
CA CYS A 101 -0.42 1.98 25.05
C CYS A 101 -0.12 3.48 24.93
N PHE A 102 -0.30 4.22 26.04
CA PHE A 102 0.21 5.59 26.14
C PHE A 102 1.71 5.58 26.37
N ILE A 103 2.48 5.74 25.28
CA ILE A 103 3.93 5.97 25.35
C ILE A 103 4.16 7.30 26.07
N GLN A 104 4.43 7.23 27.37
CA GLN A 104 4.88 8.36 28.17
C GLN A 104 6.35 8.65 27.87
N ASN A 105 6.63 9.17 26.68
CA ASN A 105 7.92 9.80 26.41
C ASN A 105 8.04 11.04 27.29
N LYS A 106 8.83 10.96 28.37
CA LYS A 106 9.24 12.07 29.26
C LYS A 106 10.20 13.06 28.59
N ARG A 107 10.58 12.83 27.32
CA ARG A 107 11.32 13.82 26.52
C ARG A 107 10.38 15.00 26.24
N PRO A 108 10.82 16.26 26.37
CA PRO A 108 10.04 17.42 25.93
C PRO A 108 9.53 17.15 24.52
N LYS A 109 8.20 16.98 24.40
CA LYS A 109 7.58 16.60 23.14
C LYS A 109 7.82 17.77 22.17
N ARG A 110 8.59 17.54 21.11
CA ARG A 110 8.58 18.42 19.94
C ARG A 110 7.12 18.65 19.57
N HIS A 111 6.73 19.90 19.31
CA HIS A 111 5.39 20.21 18.83
C HIS A 111 5.07 19.26 17.67
N LEU A 112 3.97 18.52 17.81
CA LEU A 112 3.49 17.68 16.74
C LEU A 112 3.09 18.59 15.58
N SER A 113 3.34 18.15 14.36
CA SER A 113 2.87 18.88 13.18
C SER A 113 1.32 18.94 13.22
N PRO A 114 0.69 20.04 12.78
CA PRO A 114 -0.77 20.22 12.85
C PRO A 114 -1.60 19.05 12.29
N SER A 115 -1.06 18.36 11.28
CA SER A 115 -1.68 17.18 10.67
C SER A 115 -1.90 16.00 11.64
N ALA A 116 -1.09 15.90 12.71
CA ALA A 116 -1.21 14.81 13.70
C ALA A 116 -2.36 15.04 14.69
N GLU A 117 -2.76 16.28 14.94
CA GLU A 117 -3.91 16.62 15.79
C GLU A 117 -5.22 16.37 15.05
N GLN A 118 -5.25 16.67 13.74
CA GLN A 118 -6.44 16.49 12.90
C GLN A 118 -6.89 15.03 12.76
N ARG A 119 -5.97 14.06 12.89
CA ARG A 119 -6.33 12.62 12.89
C ARG A 119 -7.13 12.19 14.11
N ARG A 120 -7.01 12.90 15.25
CA ARG A 120 -7.79 12.59 16.46
C ARG A 120 -9.16 13.26 16.47
N SER A 121 -9.33 14.39 15.78
CA SER A 121 -10.62 15.06 15.65
C SER A 121 -11.49 14.43 14.55
N PHE A 122 -10.88 13.85 13.50
CA PHE A 122 -11.62 13.19 12.41
C PHE A 122 -12.38 11.92 12.82
N GLU A 123 -11.99 11.26 13.93
CA GLU A 123 -12.72 10.11 14.45
C GLU A 123 -14.00 10.52 15.22
N ASP A 124 -14.07 11.75 15.74
CA ASP A 124 -15.24 12.29 16.46
C ASP A 124 -16.26 12.94 15.50
N GLU A 125 -15.78 13.43 14.34
CA GLU A 125 -16.61 13.93 13.24
C GLU A 125 -17.04 12.84 12.23
N ALA A 126 -16.69 11.58 12.46
CA ALA A 126 -17.11 10.47 11.58
C ALA A 126 -18.63 10.21 11.62
N ASP A 127 -19.37 10.88 12.51
CA ASP A 127 -20.85 10.90 12.57
C ASP A 127 -21.45 12.17 11.92
N ALA A 128 -20.61 13.11 11.45
CA ALA A 128 -21.06 14.21 10.61
C ALA A 128 -21.08 13.74 9.16
N ALA A 129 -22.25 13.86 8.52
CA ALA A 129 -22.51 13.49 7.13
C ALA A 129 -21.33 13.86 6.19
N PRO A 130 -21.02 13.03 5.18
CA PRO A 130 -19.93 13.32 4.26
C PRO A 130 -20.18 14.69 3.65
N GLU A 131 -19.39 15.69 4.05
CA GLU A 131 -19.48 17.04 3.50
C GLU A 131 -19.21 16.89 2.00
N GLU A 132 -20.25 17.10 1.21
CA GLU A 132 -20.26 16.86 -0.24
C GLU A 132 -19.05 17.56 -0.85
N PHE A 133 -18.18 16.78 -1.51
CA PHE A 133 -16.94 17.30 -2.06
C PHE A 133 -17.28 18.30 -3.17
N ASP A 134 -17.19 19.59 -2.86
CA ASP A 134 -17.39 20.68 -3.81
C ASP A 134 -16.03 21.10 -4.44
N PRO A 135 -15.81 20.80 -5.72
CA PRO A 135 -14.57 21.16 -6.41
C PRO A 135 -14.36 22.68 -6.50
N LEU A 136 -15.43 23.47 -6.57
CA LEU A 136 -15.36 24.94 -6.67
C LEU A 136 -14.92 25.55 -5.33
N ARG A 137 -15.52 25.11 -4.23
CA ARG A 137 -15.13 25.54 -2.87
C ARG A 137 -13.68 25.17 -2.56
N THR A 138 -13.26 23.96 -2.97
CA THR A 138 -11.87 23.51 -2.81
C THR A 138 -10.90 24.37 -3.62
N LYS A 139 -11.25 24.72 -4.87
CA LYS A 139 -10.44 25.60 -5.72
C LYS A 139 -10.31 27.02 -5.14
N LEU A 140 -11.39 27.60 -4.62
CA LEU A 140 -11.36 28.94 -4.00
C LEU A 140 -10.47 28.96 -2.75
N ARG A 141 -10.58 27.94 -1.90
CA ARG A 141 -9.73 27.80 -0.71
C ARG A 141 -8.24 27.68 -1.08
N ALA A 142 -7.92 26.96 -2.16
CA ALA A 142 -6.55 26.85 -2.65
C ALA A 142 -5.99 28.19 -3.16
N LEU A 143 -6.79 28.99 -3.85
CA LEU A 143 -6.38 30.33 -4.32
C LEU A 143 -6.14 31.30 -3.16
N GLU A 144 -6.98 31.26 -2.13
CA GLU A 144 -6.80 32.10 -0.92
C GLU A 144 -5.48 31.78 -0.21
N LEU A 145 -5.13 30.49 -0.09
CA LEU A 145 -3.85 30.07 0.48
C LEU A 145 -2.67 30.62 -0.31
N ILE A 146 -2.69 30.52 -1.64
CA ILE A 146 -1.63 31.08 -2.50
C ILE A 146 -1.51 32.59 -2.25
N GLN A 147 -2.63 33.30 -2.15
CA GLN A 147 -2.63 34.74 -1.93
C GLN A 147 -2.04 35.15 -0.57
N GLN A 148 -2.19 34.34 0.49
CA GLN A 148 -1.60 34.60 1.81
C GLN A 148 -0.07 34.56 1.82
N PHE A 149 0.56 33.75 0.96
CA PHE A 149 2.02 33.58 0.93
C PHE A 149 2.73 34.38 -0.16
N HIS A 150 1.98 35.06 -1.03
CA HIS A 150 2.50 35.80 -2.18
C HIS A 150 2.10 37.29 -2.20
N ALA A 151 1.71 37.84 -1.03
CA ALA A 151 1.48 39.27 -0.83
C ALA A 151 2.80 40.08 -0.76
#